data_AF-A0A284RDJ8-F1
#
_entry.id   AF-A0A284RDJ8-F1
#
_cell.length_a   1.000
_cell.length_b   1.000
_cell.length_c   1.000
_cell.angle_alpha   90.00
_cell.angle_beta   90.00
_cell.angle_gamma   90.00
#
_symmetry.space_group_name_H-M   'P 1'
#
loop_
_entity.id
_entity.type
_entity.pdbx_description
1 polymer ?
#
loop_
_entity_poly.entity_id
_entity_poly.type
_entity_poly.pdbx_seq_one_letter_code
_entity_poly.pdbx_strand_id
1 'polypeptide(L)' 'MAVNAGPSILSDPPVNLLSLASQSTSVADGGGIRGVSELFILDEIMRRIQLRKNLPNTPRPCEYFDLIGGTSTGG' A
#
# COMPACT_ATOMS: atom_id res chain seq x y z
N MET A 1 1.22 -27.49 32.30
CA MET A 1 1.93 -26.25 31.87
C MET A 1 0.97 -25.46 31.00
N ALA A 2 0.38 -24.39 31.54
CA ALA A 2 -0.43 -23.47 30.76
C ALA A 2 0.53 -22.46 30.10
N VAL A 3 0.62 -22.48 28.77
CA VAL A 3 1.26 -21.42 28.01
C VAL A 3 0.32 -20.22 28.04
N ASN A 4 0.55 -19.28 28.95
CA ASN A 4 -0.12 -17.98 28.89
C ASN A 4 0.46 -17.19 27.71
N ALA A 5 -0.12 -17.40 26.52
CA ALA A 5 -0.01 -16.44 25.45
C ALA A 5 -0.86 -15.23 25.85
N GLY A 6 -0.23 -14.22 26.46
CA GLY A 6 -0.89 -12.95 26.77
C GLY A 6 -1.48 -12.33 25.49
N PRO A 7 -2.59 -11.58 25.58
CA PRO A 7 -3.22 -10.98 24.41
C PRO A 7 -2.44 -9.73 24.00
N SER A 8 -1.32 -9.88 23.30
CA SER A 8 -0.58 -8.74 22.74
C SER A 8 -1.21 -8.19 21.46
N ILE A 9 -2.18 -8.90 20.87
CA ILE A 9 -2.78 -8.55 19.57
C ILE A 9 -3.81 -7.42 19.63
N LEU A 10 -4.17 -6.93 20.83
CA LEU A 10 -5.27 -5.98 21.01
C LEU A 10 -4.83 -4.54 21.34
N SER A 11 -3.53 -4.29 21.56
CA SER A 11 -3.00 -2.96 21.89
C SER A 11 -2.23 -2.26 20.77
N ASP A 12 -1.93 -2.97 19.67
CA ASP A 12 -1.29 -2.35 18.53
C ASP A 12 -2.31 -1.56 17.71
N PRO A 13 -2.01 -0.31 17.29
CA PRO A 13 -2.89 0.44 16.43
C PRO A 13 -3.11 -0.33 15.11
N PRO A 14 -4.31 -0.21 14.50
CA PRO A 14 -4.58 -0.88 13.23
C PRO A 14 -3.60 -0.39 12.16
N VAL A 15 -2.97 -1.33 11.45
CA VAL A 15 -2.04 -1.02 10.35
C VAL A 15 -2.78 -0.61 9.09
N ASN A 16 -2.28 0.42 8.39
CA ASN A 16 -2.83 0.89 7.13
C ASN A 16 -2.14 0.15 5.97
N LEU A 17 -2.83 -0.82 5.38
CA LEU A 17 -2.33 -1.62 4.26
C LEU A 17 -2.97 -1.19 2.94
N LEU A 18 -2.15 -0.85 1.95
CA LEU A 18 -2.58 -0.66 0.56
C LEU A 18 -2.20 -1.88 -0.28
N SER A 19 -3.20 -2.53 -0.88
CA SER A 19 -3.00 -3.65 -1.82
C SER A 19 -3.26 -3.19 -3.25
N LEU A 20 -2.24 -3.23 -4.10
CA LEU A 20 -2.34 -2.95 -5.53
C LEU A 20 -2.33 -4.29 -6.28
N ALA A 21 -3.50 -4.70 -6.77
CA ALA A 21 -3.65 -5.94 -7.51
C ALA A 21 -3.59 -5.69 -9.03
N SER A 22 -2.50 -6.11 -9.67
CA SER A 22 -2.44 -6.30 -11.12
C SER A 22 -2.89 -7.72 -11.45
N GLN A 23 -3.94 -7.88 -12.26
CA GLN A 23 -4.25 -9.20 -12.82
C GLN A 23 -3.10 -9.63 -13.73
N SER A 24 -2.33 -10.61 -13.25
CA SER A 24 -1.17 -11.21 -13.90
C SER A 24 -1.61 -12.08 -15.08
N THR A 25 -1.91 -11.48 -16.23
CA THR A 25 -1.75 -12.21 -17.51
C THR A 25 -0.25 -12.27 -17.78
N SER A 26 0.27 -13.50 -17.79
CA SER A 26 1.62 -13.98 -18.14
C SER A 26 2.68 -12.93 -18.50
N VAL A 27 3.83 -13.00 -17.81
CA VAL A 27 5.07 -12.20 -18.01
C VAL A 27 5.58 -12.13 -19.46
N ALA A 28 5.07 -12.97 -20.38
CA ALA A 28 5.41 -12.93 -21.80
C ALA A 28 4.72 -11.80 -22.59
N ASP A 29 3.60 -11.26 -22.12
CA ASP A 29 2.80 -10.29 -22.88
C ASP A 29 2.48 -9.04 -22.03
N GLY A 30 3.38 -8.04 -22.03
CA GLY A 30 3.00 -6.66 -21.67
C GLY A 30 2.98 -6.27 -20.17
N GLY A 31 3.92 -6.76 -19.36
CA GLY A 31 4.03 -6.40 -17.92
C GLY A 31 4.46 -4.96 -17.60
N GLY A 32 5.06 -4.22 -18.55
CA GLY A 32 5.71 -2.93 -18.25
C GLY A 32 4.76 -1.74 -17.99
N ILE A 33 3.60 -1.68 -18.65
CA ILE A 33 2.67 -0.55 -18.51
C ILE A 33 1.86 -0.59 -17.20
N ARG A 34 1.66 -1.79 -16.64
CA ARG A 34 0.82 -1.99 -15.46
C ARG A 34 1.53 -1.53 -14.18
N GLY A 35 2.83 -1.78 -14.05
CA GLY A 35 3.63 -1.25 -12.94
C GLY A 35 3.69 0.29 -12.91
N VAL A 36 3.71 0.93 -14.08
CA VAL A 36 3.64 2.41 -14.17
C VAL A 36 2.26 2.92 -13.74
N SER A 37 1.19 2.21 -14.09
CA SER A 37 -0.17 2.58 -13.66
C SER A 37 -0.35 2.52 -12.15
N GLU A 38 0.28 1.56 -11.47
CA GLU A 38 0.26 1.42 -10.01
C GLU A 38 0.95 2.59 -9.30
N LEU A 39 2.11 3.03 -9.81
CA LEU A 39 2.78 4.25 -9.34
C LEU A 39 1.94 5.51 -9.56
N PHE A 40 1.27 5.63 -10.71
CA PHE A 40 0.37 6.75 -10.99
C PHE A 40 -0.87 6.77 -10.08
N ILE A 41 -1.45 5.60 -9.80
CA ILE A 41 -2.57 5.48 -8.87
C ILE A 41 -2.12 5.89 -7.46
N LEU A 42 -0.95 5.43 -7.01
CA LEU A 42 -0.39 5.81 -5.72
C LEU A 42 -0.16 7.33 -5.64
N ASP A 43 0.44 7.93 -6.67
CA ASP A 43 0.67 9.38 -6.75
C ASP A 43 -0.65 10.17 -6.66
N GLU A 44 -1.67 9.76 -7.41
CA GLU A 44 -2.99 10.37 -7.38
C GLU A 44 -3.67 10.23 -5.99
N ILE A 45 -3.52 9.08 -5.32
CA ILE A 45 -4.00 8.90 -3.94
C ILE A 45 -3.31 9.89 -3.01
N MET A 46 -1.98 10.01 -3.07
CA MET A 46 -1.24 10.93 -2.20
C MET A 46 -1.61 12.39 -2.48
N ARG A 47 -1.82 12.75 -3.75
CA ARG A 47 -2.27 14.09 -4.14
C ARG A 47 -3.69 14.39 -3.64
N ARG A 48 -4.60 13.40 -3.67
CA ARG A 48 -5.94 13.55 -3.07
C ARG A 48 -5.86 13.74 -1.56
N ILE A 49 -4.98 13.02 -0.87
CA ILE A 49 -4.73 13.22 0.56
C ILE A 49 -4.22 14.63 0.82
N GLN A 50 -3.27 15.11 0.02
CA GLN A 50 -2.77 16.49 0.10
C GLN A 50 -3.91 17.50 0.03
N LEU A 51 -4.78 17.40 -0.99
CA LEU A 51 -5.91 18.32 -1.17
C LEU A 51 -6.92 18.23 -0.03
N ARG A 52 -7.27 17.01 0.40
CA ARG A 52 -8.26 16.76 1.46
C ARG A 52 -7.80 17.24 2.83
N LYS A 53 -6.49 17.20 3.09
CA LYS A 53 -5.88 17.66 4.34
C LYS A 53 -5.25 19.06 4.25
N ASN A 54 -5.35 19.72 3.09
CA ASN A 54 -4.76 21.01 2.78
C ASN A 54 -3.26 21.09 3.15
N LEU A 55 -2.50 20.07 2.77
CA LEU A 55 -1.07 19.96 3.07
C LEU A 55 -0.23 20.79 2.09
N PRO A 56 0.87 21.43 2.54
CA PRO A 56 1.70 22.27 1.69
C PRO A 56 2.42 21.47 0.59
N ASN A 57 2.68 20.19 0.81
CA ASN A 57 3.35 19.29 -0.14
C ASN A 57 2.63 17.93 -0.16
N THR A 58 2.80 17.18 -1.25
CA THR A 58 2.32 15.80 -1.35
C THR A 58 2.97 14.96 -0.25
N PRO A 59 2.19 14.32 0.65
CA PRO A 59 2.74 13.50 1.71
C PRO A 59 3.43 12.26 1.13
N ARG A 60 4.35 11.68 1.89
CA ARG A 60 5.01 10.42 1.51
C ARG A 60 4.08 9.25 1.83
N PRO A 61 4.02 8.21 0.95
CA PRO A 61 3.19 7.04 1.21
C PRO A 61 3.46 6.38 2.56
N CYS A 62 4.73 6.34 3.00
CA CYS A 62 5.13 5.76 4.28
C CYS A 62 4.60 6.51 5.52
N GLU A 63 4.06 7.74 5.37
CA GLU A 63 3.40 8.46 6.46
C GLU A 63 1.93 8.03 6.63
N TYR A 64 1.40 7.27 5.67
CA TYR A 64 -0.02 6.89 5.59
C TYR A 64 -0.24 5.39 5.47
N PHE A 65 0.73 4.66 4.91
CA PHE A 65 0.68 3.23 4.68
C PHE A 65 1.90 2.58 5.31
N ASP A 66 1.66 1.71 6.28
CA ASP A 66 2.71 0.95 6.97
C ASP A 66 3.25 -0.17 6.07
N LEU A 67 2.42 -0.64 5.14
CA LEU A 67 2.77 -1.65 4.16
C LEU A 67 2.04 -1.37 2.85
N ILE A 68 2.78 -1.46 1.74
CA ILE A 68 2.24 -1.42 0.38
C ILE A 68 2.60 -2.75 -0.27
N GLY A 69 1.59 -3.54 -0.64
CA GLY A 69 1.77 -4.85 -1.25
C GLY A 69 1.29 -4.87 -2.69
N GLY A 70 2.13 -5.32 -3.62
CA GLY A 70 1.77 -5.60 -5.00
C GLY A 70 1.66 -7.11 -5.23
N THR A 71 0.52 -7.61 -5.71
CA THR A 71 0.39 -9.04 -6.09
C THR A 71 0.67 -9.18 -7.58
N SER A 72 1.94 -9.29 -7.99
CA SER A 72 2.37 -9.97 -9.22
C SER A 72 3.85 -9.69 -9.54
N THR A 73 4.31 -8.43 -9.59
CA THR A 73 5.70 -8.09 -10.05
C THR A 73 6.28 -6.76 -9.50
N GLY A 74 5.66 -6.15 -8.49
CA GLY A 74 6.05 -4.84 -7.95
C GLY A 74 6.30 -4.84 -6.45
N GLY A 75 6.96 -5.88 -5.94
CA GLY A 75 7.46 -5.95 -4.56
C GLY A 75 8.86 -5.39 -4.44
#